data_AF-A0A8H6XE90-F1
#
_entry.id   AF-A0A8H6XE90-F1
#
_cell.length_a   1.000
_cell.length_b   1.000
_cell.length_c   1.000
_cell.angle_alpha   90.00
_cell.angle_beta   90.00
_cell.angle_gamma   90.00
#
_symmetry.space_group_name_H-M   'P 1'
#
loop_
_entity.id
_entity.type
_entity.pdbx_description
1 polymer ?
#
loop_
_entity_poly.entity_id
_entity_poly.type
_entity_poly.pdbx_seq_one_letter_code
_entity_poly.pdbx_strand_id
1 'polypeptide(L)'
;MQVPGPSRRFFLFPQRKRWKDSTTARLTLDAVRTSLELINYSADICPPLKSAVGAVIGLCNLADRVAACDANAETLVWRSIAILDMIYNLIDVNKPIPSDLLQSIVHFEQLVVEIRTAMEDIMKKKRVPRVLHLRRNESQLAKFTARLDSAAEIFTIGSMTVQRMSLARIEDKVETVSTVASALEHSNVLLRDQVKFLQLAIVFLA
;
A
#
# COMPACT_ATOMS: atom_id res chain seq x y z
N MET A 1 -31.93 -16.81 5.79
CA MET A 1 -31.36 -15.90 4.78
C MET A 1 -29.86 -15.87 4.99
N GLN A 2 -29.10 -16.49 4.08
CA GLN A 2 -27.65 -16.66 4.18
C GLN A 2 -26.98 -15.45 3.51
N VAL A 3 -26.23 -14.67 4.30
CA VAL A 3 -25.45 -13.55 3.81
C VAL A 3 -24.17 -14.10 3.16
N PRO A 4 -23.89 -13.79 1.88
CA PRO A 4 -22.64 -14.22 1.24
C PRO A 4 -21.48 -13.47 1.89
N GLY A 5 -20.58 -14.21 2.54
CA GLY A 5 -19.39 -13.67 3.17
C GLY A 5 -18.43 -13.06 2.15
N PRO A 6 -17.65 -12.02 2.52
CA PRO A 6 -16.76 -11.34 1.61
C PRO A 6 -15.68 -12.30 1.12
N SER A 7 -15.60 -12.45 -0.21
CA SER A 7 -14.51 -13.13 -0.90
C SER A 7 -13.18 -12.53 -0.49
N ARG A 8 -12.48 -13.20 0.42
CA ARG A 8 -11.08 -12.96 0.71
C ARG A 8 -10.29 -13.30 -0.55
N ARG A 9 -9.99 -12.29 -1.36
CA ARG A 9 -8.85 -12.38 -2.28
C ARG A 9 -7.62 -12.40 -1.38
N PHE A 10 -7.22 -13.62 -1.01
CA PHE A 10 -5.87 -13.89 -0.58
C PHE A 10 -4.95 -13.32 -1.67
N PHE A 11 -4.18 -12.28 -1.33
CA PHE A 11 -2.97 -12.03 -2.07
C PHE A 11 -2.11 -13.28 -1.87
N LEU A 12 -2.15 -14.16 -2.88
CA LEU A 12 -1.21 -15.24 -3.04
C LEU A 12 0.15 -14.58 -3.27
N PHE A 13 0.85 -14.28 -2.17
CA PHE A 13 2.30 -14.24 -2.22
C PHE A 13 2.74 -15.52 -2.91
N PRO A 14 3.54 -15.45 -3.99
CA PRO A 14 4.07 -16.65 -4.62
C PRO A 14 4.92 -17.37 -3.56
N GLN A 15 4.32 -18.40 -2.96
CA GLN A 15 4.99 -19.29 -2.03
C GLN A 15 6.11 -19.99 -2.78
N ARG A 16 7.35 -19.70 -2.37
CA ARG A 16 8.55 -20.56 -2.48
C ARG A 16 8.62 -21.42 -3.74
N LYS A 17 8.50 -20.86 -4.94
CA LYS A 17 9.11 -21.50 -6.11
C LYS A 17 10.52 -20.96 -6.23
N ARG A 18 11.49 -21.82 -5.91
CA ARG A 18 12.92 -21.57 -6.08
C ARG A 18 13.13 -21.19 -7.55
N TRP A 19 13.31 -19.89 -7.80
CA TRP A 19 13.47 -19.33 -9.14
C TRP A 19 14.77 -19.86 -9.72
N LYS A 20 14.65 -20.89 -10.56
CA LYS A 20 15.79 -21.50 -11.26
C LYS A 20 16.03 -20.87 -12.65
N ASP A 21 15.23 -19.87 -13.02
CA ASP A 21 15.30 -19.18 -14.30
C ASP A 21 15.86 -17.77 -14.08
N SER A 22 17.19 -17.65 -14.12
CA SER A 22 17.93 -16.44 -13.73
C SER A 22 17.67 -15.22 -14.62
N THR A 23 17.13 -15.41 -15.83
CA THR A 23 16.97 -14.34 -16.82
C THR A 23 15.66 -13.59 -16.63
N THR A 24 14.55 -14.30 -16.39
CA THR A 24 13.24 -13.69 -16.14
C THR A 24 13.20 -12.97 -14.79
N ALA A 25 13.79 -13.56 -13.75
CA ALA A 25 13.91 -12.94 -12.43
C ALA A 25 14.71 -11.62 -12.47
N ARG A 26 15.79 -11.57 -13.26
CA ARG A 26 16.60 -10.36 -13.45
C ARG A 26 15.84 -9.26 -14.21
N LEU A 27 15.17 -9.61 -15.30
CA LEU A 27 14.34 -8.67 -16.06
C LEU A 27 13.21 -8.06 -15.20
N THR A 28 12.60 -8.86 -14.31
CA THR A 28 11.61 -8.33 -13.35
C THR A 28 12.24 -7.41 -12.31
N LEU A 29 13.45 -7.71 -11.82
CA LEU A 29 14.12 -6.87 -10.83
C LEU A 29 14.58 -5.53 -11.43
N ASP A 30 15.06 -5.55 -12.67
CA ASP A 30 15.41 -4.33 -13.42
C ASP A 30 14.17 -3.44 -13.66
N ALA A 31 13.04 -4.04 -14.09
CA ALA A 31 11.79 -3.29 -14.25
C ALA A 31 11.30 -2.68 -12.93
N VAL A 32 11.37 -3.44 -11.84
CA VAL A 32 11.05 -2.94 -10.49
C VAL A 32 12.01 -1.84 -10.05
N ARG A 33 13.29 -1.94 -10.40
CA ARG A 33 14.25 -0.88 -10.08
C ARG A 33 13.91 0.41 -10.80
N THR A 34 13.55 0.33 -12.09
CA THR A 34 13.09 1.51 -12.84
C THR A 34 11.84 2.13 -12.23
N SER A 35 10.87 1.31 -11.77
CA SER A 35 9.68 1.85 -11.09
C SER A 35 10.04 2.48 -9.74
N LEU A 36 10.94 1.89 -8.96
CA LEU A 36 11.43 2.48 -7.71
C LEU A 36 12.16 3.81 -7.96
N GLU A 37 12.96 3.92 -9.02
CA GLU A 37 13.62 5.17 -9.40
C GLU A 37 12.58 6.26 -9.75
N LEU A 38 11.52 5.91 -10.49
CA LEU A 38 10.41 6.81 -10.76
C LEU A 38 9.72 7.27 -9.46
N ILE A 39 9.44 6.33 -8.54
CA ILE A 39 8.86 6.64 -7.23
C ILE A 39 9.79 7.59 -6.46
N ASN A 40 11.09 7.34 -6.47
CA ASN A 40 12.09 8.17 -5.79
C ASN A 40 12.08 9.63 -6.28
N TYR A 41 11.89 9.85 -7.58
CA TYR A 41 11.72 11.21 -8.13
C TYR A 41 10.39 11.85 -7.71
N SER A 42 9.30 11.07 -7.67
CA SER A 42 7.99 11.59 -7.24
C SER A 42 7.88 11.83 -5.72
N ALA A 43 8.75 11.21 -4.92
CA ALA A 43 8.73 11.25 -3.47
C ALA A 43 9.41 12.48 -2.85
N ASP A 44 9.81 13.48 -3.64
CA ASP A 44 10.44 14.71 -3.14
C ASP A 44 9.57 15.46 -2.12
N ILE A 45 8.25 15.31 -2.21
CA ILE A 45 7.27 15.86 -1.27
C ILE A 45 7.15 15.07 0.05
N CYS A 46 7.75 13.87 0.13
CA CYS A 46 7.72 13.00 1.30
C CYS A 46 9.14 12.44 1.57
N PRO A 47 10.00 13.20 2.28
CA PRO A 47 11.39 12.79 2.53
C PRO A 47 11.57 11.39 3.13
N PRO A 48 10.73 10.92 4.09
CA PRO A 48 10.83 9.57 4.62
C PRO A 48 10.58 8.48 3.57
N LEU A 49 9.61 8.70 2.67
CA LEU A 49 9.33 7.77 1.57
C LEU A 49 10.50 7.73 0.59
N LYS A 50 11.05 8.89 0.23
CA LYS A 50 12.22 8.98 -0.66
C LYS A 50 13.41 8.20 -0.09
N SER A 51 13.70 8.41 1.20
CA SER A 51 14.75 7.68 1.91
C SER A 51 14.50 6.18 1.91
N ALA A 52 13.27 5.74 2.23
CA ALA A 52 12.89 4.32 2.21
C ALA A 52 13.08 3.70 0.82
N VAL A 53 12.64 4.36 -0.24
CA VAL A 53 12.80 3.91 -1.64
C VAL A 53 14.27 3.79 -1.99
N GLY A 54 15.09 4.79 -1.67
CA GLY A 54 16.53 4.74 -1.86
C GLY A 54 17.19 3.57 -1.10
N ALA A 55 16.74 3.29 0.12
CA ALA A 55 17.21 2.16 0.91
C ALA A 55 16.82 0.82 0.29
N VAL A 56 15.60 0.68 -0.27
CA VAL A 56 15.17 -0.53 -0.99
C VAL A 56 15.96 -0.72 -2.28
N ILE A 57 16.23 0.34 -3.05
CA ILE A 57 17.12 0.25 -4.22
C ILE A 57 18.51 -0.23 -3.78
N GLY A 58 19.03 0.28 -2.66
CA GLY A 58 20.26 -0.21 -2.04
C GLY A 58 20.20 -1.71 -1.72
N LEU A 59 19.09 -2.18 -1.14
CA LEU A 59 18.87 -3.60 -0.86
C LEU A 59 18.86 -4.46 -2.11
N CYS A 60 18.20 -4.04 -3.19
CA CYS A 60 18.22 -4.75 -4.47
C CYS A 60 19.65 -4.96 -4.97
N ASN A 61 20.46 -3.89 -4.97
CA ASN A 61 21.87 -3.96 -5.37
C ASN A 61 22.71 -4.88 -4.48
N LEU A 62 22.43 -4.93 -3.17
CA LEU A 62 23.11 -5.82 -2.24
C LEU A 62 22.66 -7.27 -2.45
N ALA A 63 21.37 -7.50 -2.64
CA ALA A 63 20.82 -8.82 -2.91
C ALA A 63 21.44 -9.42 -4.16
N ASP A 64 21.63 -8.67 -5.26
CA ASP A 64 22.31 -9.17 -6.46
C ASP A 64 23.75 -9.64 -6.18
N ARG A 65 24.45 -8.95 -5.28
CA ARG A 65 25.82 -9.29 -4.88
C ARG A 65 25.88 -10.44 -3.88
N VAL A 66 24.80 -10.66 -3.11
CA VAL A 66 24.64 -11.73 -2.12
C VAL A 66 23.94 -12.96 -2.72
N ALA A 67 23.26 -12.84 -3.86
CA ALA A 67 22.42 -13.85 -4.50
C ALA A 67 23.16 -15.14 -4.86
N ALA A 68 24.49 -15.09 -4.94
CA ALA A 68 25.32 -16.31 -5.00
C ALA A 68 25.18 -17.20 -3.74
N CYS A 69 24.55 -16.72 -2.66
CA CYS A 69 24.56 -17.37 -1.34
C CYS A 69 23.23 -17.50 -0.58
N ASP A 70 22.16 -16.71 -0.78
CA ASP A 70 21.01 -16.82 0.15
C ASP A 70 19.63 -16.36 -0.38
N ALA A 71 18.66 -17.28 -0.38
CA ALA A 71 17.25 -17.03 -0.73
C ALA A 71 16.53 -16.09 0.27
N ASN A 72 17.07 -15.94 1.48
CA ASN A 72 16.52 -15.03 2.48
C ASN A 72 16.73 -13.55 2.10
N ALA A 73 17.85 -13.22 1.46
CA ALA A 73 18.14 -11.86 1.00
C ALA A 73 17.15 -11.41 -0.08
N GLU A 74 16.86 -12.29 -1.03
CA GLU A 74 15.86 -12.04 -2.08
C GLU A 74 14.46 -11.87 -1.47
N THR A 75 14.10 -12.69 -0.49
CA THR A 75 12.81 -12.58 0.22
C THR A 75 12.63 -11.22 0.90
N LEU A 76 13.69 -10.69 1.52
CA LEU A 76 13.67 -9.36 2.16
C LEU A 76 13.48 -8.24 1.15
N VAL A 77 14.08 -8.34 -0.02
CA VAL A 77 13.91 -7.37 -1.12
C VAL A 77 12.46 -7.34 -1.59
N TRP A 78 11.89 -8.50 -1.95
CA TRP A 78 10.52 -8.58 -2.44
C TRP A 78 9.49 -8.09 -1.43
N ARG A 79 9.70 -8.38 -0.13
CA ARG A 79 8.82 -7.88 0.92
C ARG A 79 8.92 -6.37 1.09
N SER A 80 10.12 -5.81 1.03
CA SER A 80 10.30 -4.36 1.07
C SER A 80 9.63 -3.68 -0.13
N ILE A 81 9.74 -4.25 -1.33
CA ILE A 81 9.05 -3.77 -2.53
C ILE A 81 7.53 -3.82 -2.35
N ALA A 82 6.98 -4.92 -1.84
CA ALA A 82 5.55 -5.07 -1.62
C ALA A 82 5.00 -4.03 -0.64
N ILE A 83 5.75 -3.70 0.42
CA ILE A 83 5.37 -2.65 1.37
C ILE A 83 5.41 -1.27 0.70
N LEU A 84 6.44 -0.98 -0.10
CA LEU A 84 6.51 0.27 -0.85
C LEU A 84 5.33 0.44 -1.81
N ASP A 85 4.95 -0.63 -2.51
CA ASP A 85 3.77 -0.61 -3.39
C ASP A 85 2.49 -0.33 -2.60
N MET A 86 2.31 -0.95 -1.43
CA MET A 86 1.19 -0.65 -0.54
C MET A 86 1.18 0.82 -0.09
N ILE A 87 2.33 1.37 0.31
CA ILE A 87 2.45 2.78 0.71
C ILE A 87 2.11 3.70 -0.46
N TYR A 88 2.64 3.42 -1.66
CA TYR A 88 2.40 4.24 -2.84
C TYR A 88 0.92 4.29 -3.21
N ASN A 89 0.23 3.14 -3.15
CA ASN A 89 -1.21 3.05 -3.40
C ASN A 89 -2.08 3.75 -2.34
N LEU A 90 -1.51 4.08 -1.17
CA LEU A 90 -2.21 4.80 -0.10
C LEU A 90 -2.02 6.32 -0.15
N ILE A 91 -0.97 6.79 -0.80
CA ILE A 91 -0.66 8.22 -0.85
C ILE A 91 -1.42 8.85 -2.02
N ASP A 92 -2.30 9.79 -1.70
CA ASP A 92 -2.90 10.69 -2.68
C ASP A 92 -2.05 11.96 -2.74
N VAL A 93 -1.41 12.21 -3.89
CA VAL A 93 -0.50 13.35 -4.12
C VAL A 93 -1.20 14.69 -3.87
N ASN A 94 -2.54 14.74 -3.99
CA ASN A 94 -3.31 15.96 -3.81
C ASN A 94 -3.79 16.18 -2.36
N LYS A 95 -3.47 15.26 -1.43
CA LYS A 95 -3.93 15.32 -0.04
C LYS A 95 -2.75 15.28 0.94
N PRO A 96 -2.89 15.95 2.10
CA PRO A 96 -1.91 15.80 3.16
C PRO A 96 -1.87 14.34 3.64
N ILE A 97 -0.67 13.83 3.85
CA ILE A 97 -0.45 12.46 4.36
C ILE A 97 -0.90 12.41 5.83
N PRO A 98 -1.77 11.46 6.22
CA PRO A 98 -2.16 11.28 7.61
C PRO A 98 -0.94 11.02 8.52
N SER A 99 -0.94 11.56 9.74
CA SER A 99 0.17 11.42 10.70
C SER A 99 0.53 9.96 10.97
N ASP A 100 -0.47 9.09 11.11
CA ASP A 100 -0.28 7.69 11.45
C ASP A 100 0.37 6.91 10.29
N LEU A 101 -0.01 7.27 9.05
CA LEU A 101 0.63 6.74 7.85
C LEU A 101 2.07 7.22 7.75
N LEU A 102 2.32 8.51 8.02
CA LEU A 102 3.67 9.07 8.02
C LEU A 102 4.57 8.38 9.05
N GLN A 103 4.09 8.15 10.27
CA GLN A 103 4.83 7.39 11.29
C GLN A 103 5.14 5.96 10.84
N SER A 104 4.18 5.30 10.19
CA SER A 104 4.38 3.96 9.63
C SER A 104 5.45 3.96 8.53
N ILE A 105 5.47 4.99 7.66
CA ILE A 105 6.50 5.16 6.63
C ILE A 105 7.87 5.37 7.26
N VAL A 106 7.99 6.21 8.29
CA VAL A 106 9.25 6.43 9.03
C VAL A 106 9.73 5.13 9.70
N HIS A 107 8.83 4.35 10.29
CA HIS A 107 9.18 3.07 10.88
C HIS A 107 9.69 2.08 9.82
N PHE A 108 9.04 2.04 8.67
CA PHE A 108 9.46 1.22 7.54
C PHE A 108 10.82 1.65 7.00
N GLU A 109 11.06 2.95 6.83
CA GLU A 109 12.36 3.51 6.43
C GLU A 109 13.48 3.00 7.34
N GLN A 110 13.32 3.17 8.65
CA GLN A 110 14.29 2.71 9.65
C GLN A 110 14.56 1.21 9.53
N LEU A 111 13.50 0.41 9.39
CA LEU A 111 13.60 -1.03 9.23
C LEU A 111 14.41 -1.41 7.98
N VAL A 112 14.15 -0.80 6.83
CA VAL A 112 14.85 -1.06 5.57
C VAL A 112 16.32 -0.65 5.67
N VAL A 113 16.63 0.48 6.30
CA VAL A 113 18.01 0.95 6.54
C VAL A 113 18.77 -0.02 7.45
N GLU A 114 18.14 -0.52 8.53
CA GLU A 114 18.73 -1.53 9.41
C GLU A 114 19.05 -2.83 8.66
N ILE A 115 18.10 -3.32 7.84
CA ILE A 115 18.30 -4.52 7.02
C ILE A 115 19.48 -4.32 6.07
N ARG A 116 19.51 -3.17 5.38
CA ARG A 116 20.57 -2.83 4.43
C ARG A 116 21.94 -2.85 5.10
N THR A 117 22.06 -2.17 6.24
CA THR A 117 23.30 -2.10 7.01
C THR A 117 23.76 -3.49 7.46
N ALA A 118 22.83 -4.32 7.97
CA ALA A 118 23.13 -5.68 8.37
C ALA A 118 23.60 -6.56 7.19
N MET A 119 22.97 -6.40 6.01
CA MET A 119 23.40 -7.10 4.79
C MET A 119 24.79 -6.64 4.32
N GLU A 120 25.08 -5.34 4.37
CA GLU A 120 26.42 -4.81 4.06
C GLU A 120 27.49 -5.39 5.00
N ASP A 121 27.19 -5.53 6.29
CA ASP A 121 28.11 -6.11 7.27
C ASP A 121 28.36 -7.60 7.04
N ILE A 122 27.31 -8.35 6.66
CA ILE A 122 27.46 -9.75 6.25
C ILE A 122 28.33 -9.86 4.99
N MET A 123 28.16 -8.93 4.04
CA MET A 123 28.95 -8.86 2.81
C MET A 123 30.43 -8.57 3.05
N LYS A 124 30.77 -7.71 4.02
CA LYS A 124 32.16 -7.33 4.33
C LYS A 124 32.96 -8.46 5.02
N LYS A 125 32.31 -9.42 5.68
CA LYS A 125 32.98 -10.52 6.38
C LYS A 125 33.65 -11.50 5.41
N LYS A 126 34.91 -11.90 5.70
CA LYS A 126 35.68 -12.90 4.93
C LYS A 126 34.91 -14.25 4.84
N ARG A 127 35.18 -15.03 3.79
CA ARG A 127 34.45 -16.30 3.47
C ARG A 127 34.43 -17.33 4.62
N VAL A 128 35.53 -17.48 5.36
CA VAL A 128 35.65 -18.50 6.43
C VAL A 128 34.78 -18.20 7.67
N PRO A 129 34.82 -16.99 8.27
CA PRO A 129 33.91 -16.66 9.37
C PRO A 129 32.44 -16.56 8.93
N ARG A 130 32.16 -16.37 7.63
CA ARG A 130 30.79 -16.37 7.09
C ARG A 130 30.11 -17.74 7.21
N VAL A 131 30.84 -18.83 7.01
CA VAL A 131 30.32 -20.20 7.17
C VAL A 131 30.10 -20.55 8.64
N LEU A 132 31.04 -20.16 9.52
CA LEU A 132 30.91 -20.40 10.97
C LEU A 132 29.74 -19.62 11.60
N HIS A 133 29.42 -18.44 11.08
CA HIS A 133 28.31 -17.60 11.56
C HIS A 133 27.04 -17.73 10.72
N LEU A 134 26.95 -18.73 9.83
CA LEU A 134 25.84 -18.89 8.90
C LEU A 134 24.49 -18.92 9.65
N ARG A 135 24.37 -19.78 10.67
CA ARG A 135 23.15 -19.90 11.50
C ARG A 135 22.76 -18.59 12.18
N ARG A 136 23.74 -17.81 12.65
CA ARG A 136 23.48 -16.53 13.32
C ARG A 136 22.94 -15.51 12.31
N ASN A 137 23.57 -15.43 11.14
CA ASN A 137 23.15 -14.56 10.05
C ASN A 137 21.75 -14.96 9.55
N GLU A 138 21.49 -16.26 9.33
CA GLU A 138 20.16 -16.77 8.97
C GLU A 138 19.10 -16.38 10.00
N SER A 139 19.38 -16.55 11.30
CA SER A 139 18.43 -16.12 12.34
C SER A 139 18.18 -14.61 12.33
N GLN A 140 19.20 -13.81 11.98
CA GLN A 140 19.08 -12.36 11.90
C GLN A 140 18.24 -11.94 10.69
N LEU A 141 18.46 -12.56 9.52
CA LEU A 141 17.64 -12.33 8.33
C LEU A 141 16.19 -12.79 8.54
N ALA A 142 15.97 -13.92 9.23
CA ALA A 142 14.64 -14.39 9.60
C ALA A 142 13.91 -13.42 10.55
N LYS A 143 14.63 -12.80 11.50
CA LYS A 143 14.07 -11.76 12.37
C LYS A 143 13.63 -10.53 11.58
N PHE A 144 14.44 -10.08 10.62
CA PHE A 144 14.07 -8.97 9.74
C PHE A 144 12.87 -9.31 8.86
N THR A 145 12.81 -10.54 8.38
CA THR A 145 11.69 -11.08 7.60
C THR A 145 10.39 -10.99 8.41
N ALA A 146 10.40 -11.41 9.68
CA ALA A 146 9.26 -11.28 10.59
C ALA A 146 8.88 -9.81 10.91
N ARG A 147 9.87 -8.92 11.04
CA ARG A 147 9.62 -7.49 11.25
C ARG A 147 8.97 -6.83 10.03
N LEU A 148 9.39 -7.19 8.82
CA LEU A 148 8.73 -6.73 7.59
C LEU A 148 7.29 -7.25 7.48
N ASP A 149 7.01 -8.49 7.87
CA ASP A 149 5.63 -9.01 7.90
C ASP A 149 4.75 -8.21 8.86
N SER A 150 5.25 -7.91 10.05
CA SER A 150 4.54 -7.08 11.02
C SER A 150 4.28 -5.68 10.47
N ALA A 151 5.26 -5.05 9.82
CA ALA A 151 5.07 -3.76 9.16
C ALA A 151 4.02 -3.84 8.03
N ALA A 152 4.07 -4.87 7.20
CA ALA A 152 3.10 -5.10 6.13
C ALA A 152 1.67 -5.29 6.67
N GLU A 153 1.51 -5.99 7.79
CA GLU A 153 0.23 -6.15 8.47
C GLU A 153 -0.32 -4.81 8.95
N ILE A 154 0.52 -3.97 9.56
CA ILE A 154 0.14 -2.61 9.99
C ILE A 154 -0.34 -1.77 8.79
N PHE A 155 0.38 -1.78 7.66
CA PHE A 155 -0.05 -1.07 6.46
C PHE A 155 -1.33 -1.64 5.86
N THR A 156 -1.52 -2.96 5.91
CA THR A 156 -2.74 -3.61 5.43
C THR A 156 -3.94 -3.18 6.28
N ILE A 157 -3.81 -3.21 7.62
CA ILE A 157 -4.87 -2.76 8.54
C ILE A 157 -5.15 -1.26 8.35
N GLY A 158 -4.11 -0.45 8.23
CA GLY A 158 -4.21 0.99 7.96
C GLY A 158 -4.96 1.26 6.64
N SER A 159 -4.59 0.58 5.56
CA SER A 159 -5.24 0.72 4.25
C SER A 159 -6.73 0.40 4.28
N MET A 160 -7.09 -0.72 4.89
CA MET A 160 -8.49 -1.14 5.03
C MET A 160 -9.29 -0.15 5.88
N THR A 161 -8.68 0.42 6.92
CA THR A 161 -9.34 1.40 7.77
C THR A 161 -9.63 2.69 7.01
N VAL A 162 -8.63 3.22 6.27
CA VAL A 162 -8.81 4.41 5.43
C VAL A 162 -9.86 4.18 4.35
N GLN A 163 -9.86 3.02 3.70
CA GLN A 163 -10.86 2.64 2.69
C GLN A 163 -12.26 2.52 3.28
N ARG A 164 -12.42 1.95 4.48
CA ARG A 164 -13.72 1.88 5.16
C ARG A 164 -14.25 3.26 5.52
N MET A 165 -13.37 4.14 6.01
CA MET A 165 -13.77 5.52 6.35
C MET A 165 -14.16 6.33 5.11
N SER A 166 -13.50 6.12 3.97
CA SER A 166 -13.88 6.81 2.73
C SER A 166 -15.22 6.29 2.19
N LEU A 167 -15.48 4.98 2.28
CA LEU A 167 -16.77 4.40 1.91
C LEU A 167 -17.91 4.91 2.80
N ALA A 168 -17.73 4.92 4.13
CA ALA A 168 -18.74 5.44 5.05
C ALA A 168 -19.09 6.92 4.76
N ARG A 169 -18.07 7.74 4.45
CA ARG A 169 -18.30 9.15 4.04
C ARG A 169 -19.06 9.28 2.72
N ILE A 170 -18.90 8.33 1.79
CA ILE A 170 -19.66 8.31 0.55
C ILE A 170 -21.11 7.90 0.83
N GLU A 171 -21.33 6.90 1.70
CA GLU A 171 -22.66 6.47 2.11
C GLU A 171 -23.45 7.62 2.76
N ASP A 172 -22.85 8.36 3.70
CA ASP A 172 -23.47 9.55 4.32
C ASP A 172 -23.83 10.62 3.26
N LYS A 173 -22.95 10.85 2.28
CA LYS A 173 -23.21 11.78 1.19
C LYS A 173 -24.33 11.31 0.27
N VAL A 174 -24.45 10.01 0.03
CA VAL A 174 -25.54 9.44 -0.77
C VAL A 174 -26.87 9.57 -0.04
N GLU A 175 -26.90 9.34 1.28
CA GLU A 175 -28.11 9.50 2.10
C GLU A 175 -28.58 10.97 2.13
N THR A 176 -27.66 11.92 2.31
CA THR A 176 -27.98 13.34 2.23
C THR A 176 -28.48 13.77 0.85
N VAL A 177 -27.92 13.26 -0.24
CA VAL A 177 -28.42 13.55 -1.60
C VAL A 177 -29.82 12.95 -1.81
N SER A 178 -30.05 11.73 -1.32
CA SER A 178 -31.36 11.06 -1.41
C SER A 178 -32.46 11.82 -0.65
N THR A 179 -32.15 12.30 0.56
CA THR A 179 -33.09 13.11 1.35
C THR A 179 -33.41 14.44 0.65
N VAL A 180 -32.41 15.12 0.10
CA VAL A 180 -32.60 16.36 -0.68
C VAL A 180 -33.44 16.10 -1.95
N ALA A 181 -33.19 15.00 -2.66
CA ALA A 181 -33.96 14.63 -3.85
C ALA A 181 -35.44 14.40 -3.50
N SER A 182 -35.73 13.66 -2.42
CA SER A 182 -37.11 13.43 -1.97
C SER A 182 -37.82 14.72 -1.53
N ALA A 183 -37.10 15.65 -0.90
CA ALA A 183 -37.66 16.96 -0.51
C ALA A 183 -37.98 17.83 -1.74
N LEU A 184 -37.14 17.79 -2.78
CA LEU A 184 -37.38 18.46 -4.05
C LEU A 184 -38.59 17.88 -4.79
N GLU A 185 -38.75 16.55 -4.80
CA GLU A 185 -39.94 15.90 -5.39
C GLU A 185 -41.22 16.33 -4.68
N HIS A 186 -41.22 16.35 -3.35
CA HIS A 186 -42.37 16.80 -2.56
C HIS A 186 -42.74 18.27 -2.86
N SER A 187 -41.75 19.15 -2.95
CA SER A 187 -41.96 20.56 -3.31
C SER A 187 -42.56 20.72 -4.72
N ASN A 188 -42.07 19.94 -5.70
CA ASN A 188 -42.57 19.96 -7.07
C ASN A 188 -44.04 19.50 -7.18
N VAL A 189 -44.45 18.51 -6.39
CA VAL A 189 -45.86 18.08 -6.33
C VAL A 189 -46.73 19.22 -5.81
N LEU A 190 -46.30 19.91 -4.74
CA LEU A 190 -47.05 21.00 -4.14
C LEU A 190 -47.22 22.18 -5.09
N LEU A 191 -46.17 22.55 -5.83
CA LEU A 191 -46.23 23.58 -6.87
C LEU A 191 -47.19 23.19 -8.01
N ARG A 192 -47.17 21.92 -8.44
CA ARG A 192 -48.07 21.42 -9.48
C ARG A 192 -49.54 21.52 -9.07
N ASP A 193 -49.84 21.21 -7.82
CA ASP A 193 -51.22 21.29 -7.30
C ASP A 193 -51.68 22.74 -7.13
N GLN A 194 -50.81 23.66 -6.72
CA GLN A 194 -51.12 25.09 -6.70
C GLN A 194 -51.41 25.65 -8.10
N VAL A 195 -50.62 25.26 -9.10
CA VAL A 195 -50.86 25.67 -10.50
C VAL A 195 -52.21 25.17 -11.00
N LYS A 196 -52.56 23.90 -10.73
CA LYS A 196 -53.88 23.35 -11.10
C LYS A 196 -55.02 24.12 -10.42
N PHE A 197 -54.87 24.45 -9.14
CA PHE A 197 -55.87 25.24 -8.40
C PHE A 197 -56.07 26.63 -9.03
N LEU A 198 -54.98 27.32 -9.36
CA LEU A 198 -55.04 28.62 -10.04
C LEU A 198 -55.71 28.52 -11.42
N GLN A 199 -55.39 27.48 -12.20
CA GLN A 199 -56.05 27.23 -13.49
C GLN A 199 -57.57 27.04 -13.34
N LEU A 200 -58.01 26.27 -12.34
CA LEU A 200 -59.43 26.10 -12.04
C LEU A 200 -60.09 27.42 -11.65
N ALA A 201 -59.47 28.20 -10.76
CA ALA A 201 -60.00 29.49 -10.32
C ALA A 201 -60.18 30.49 -11.48
N ILE A 202 -59.24 30.52 -12.43
CA ILE A 202 -59.35 31.34 -13.65
C ILE A 202 -60.55 30.91 -14.50
N VAL A 203 -60.77 29.61 -14.69
CA VAL A 203 -61.91 29.08 -15.47
C VAL A 203 -63.25 29.44 -14.84
N PHE A 204 -63.36 29.49 -13.51
CA PHE A 204 -64.60 29.88 -12.82
C PHE A 204 -64.88 31.39 -12.83
N LEU A 205 -63.86 32.22 -13.02
CA LEU A 205 -63.99 33.69 -13.04
C LEU A 205 -64.20 34.28 -14.45
N ALA A 206 -63.93 33.49 -15.49
CA ALA A 206 -64.13 33.85 -16.90
C ALA A 206 -65.54 33.45 -17.39
#